data_AF-A0A7L2IQQ7-F1
#
_entry.id   AF-A0A7L2IQQ7-F1
#
_cell.length_a   1.000
_cell.length_b   1.000
_cell.length_c   1.000
_cell.angle_alpha   90.00
_cell.angle_beta   90.00
_cell.angle_gamma   90.00
#
_symmetry.space_group_name_H-M   'P 1'
#
loop_
_entity.id
_entity.type
_entity.pdbx_description
1 polymer ?
#
loop_
_entity_poly.entity_id
_entity_poly.type
_entity_poly.pdbx_seq_one_letter_code
_entity_poly.pdbx_strand_id
1 'polypeptide(L)'
;HLHRASLLLPALEAALANFSAGAAGGVVQPVRTVVPVHPHGGYLGVMPAYSAVDDALTTKLVTFYEHKKDSSVPSHQATILLFEPRNGSLKALLDGSVITAKRTAAVSAIATKFLMPASAEVLCILGAGVQAYSHYEIFTELFTFKEVRIWNRTEEKAVKFAAAASGPVRVCSSAQEAVAGADVIVTVTMATTPILFGAWVKPGAHINGM
;
A
#
# COMPACT_ATOMS: atom_id res chain seq x y z
N HIS A 1 -10.44 15.95 -2.36
CA HIS A 1 -9.17 15.27 -2.68
C HIS A 1 -8.07 15.84 -1.80
N LEU A 2 -7.38 15.03 -1.00
CA LEU A 2 -6.18 15.48 -0.29
C LEU A 2 -5.10 15.78 -1.35
N HIS A 3 -4.72 17.04 -1.50
CA HIS A 3 -3.78 17.50 -2.54
C HIS A 3 -2.33 17.01 -2.34
N ARG A 4 -2.01 16.48 -1.16
CA ARG A 4 -0.69 15.93 -0.81
C ARG A 4 -0.86 14.65 0.01
N ALA A 5 -0.23 13.57 -0.43
CA ALA A 5 -0.27 12.30 0.29
C ALA A 5 0.58 12.36 1.57
N SER A 6 1.60 13.23 1.58
CA SER A 6 2.46 13.50 2.74
C SER A 6 1.72 14.00 3.99
N LEU A 7 0.53 14.60 3.85
CA LEU A 7 -0.27 15.07 4.98
C LEU A 7 -0.67 13.96 5.96
N LEU A 8 -0.66 12.69 5.51
CA LEU A 8 -0.96 11.54 6.35
C LEU A 8 0.23 11.11 7.22
N LEU A 9 1.46 11.50 6.87
CA LEU A 9 2.66 10.93 7.49
C LEU A 9 2.75 11.19 8.99
N PRO A 10 2.58 12.42 9.52
CA PRO A 10 2.74 12.64 10.95
C PRO A 10 1.75 11.83 11.79
N ALA A 11 0.49 11.75 11.34
CA ALA A 11 -0.55 10.96 12.00
C ALA A 11 -0.24 9.46 11.95
N LEU A 12 0.24 8.95 10.81
CA LEU A 12 0.59 7.54 10.66
C LEU A 12 1.88 7.17 11.42
N GLU A 13 2.89 8.03 11.45
CA GLU A 13 4.11 7.84 12.25
C GLU A 13 3.75 7.75 13.74
N ALA A 14 2.91 8.65 14.24
CA ALA A 14 2.41 8.61 15.62
C ALA A 14 1.59 7.35 15.90
N ALA A 15 0.66 6.98 15.02
CA ALA A 15 -0.16 5.78 15.18
C ALA A 15 0.68 4.49 15.19
N LEU A 16 1.69 4.39 14.31
CA LEU A 16 2.62 3.26 14.28
C LEU A 16 3.50 3.19 15.53
N ALA A 17 3.99 4.34 16.03
CA ALA A 17 4.75 4.42 17.27
C ALA A 17 3.91 3.98 18.48
N ASN A 18 2.67 4.49 18.58
CA ASN A 18 1.73 4.11 19.64
C ASN A 18 1.41 2.61 19.59
N PHE A 19 1.11 2.06 18.41
CA PHE A 19 0.88 0.62 18.27
C PHE A 19 2.12 -0.20 18.71
N SER A 20 3.32 0.25 18.34
CA SER A 20 4.58 -0.43 18.67
C SER A 20 4.95 -0.35 20.15
N ALA A 21 4.44 0.65 20.87
CA ALA A 21 4.62 0.81 22.32
C ALA A 21 3.77 -0.17 23.17
N GLY A 22 2.98 -1.04 22.54
CA GLY A 22 2.15 -2.02 23.22
C GLY A 22 1.07 -1.36 24.09
N ALA A 23 0.82 -1.91 25.28
CA ALA A 23 -0.24 -1.42 26.17
C ALA A 23 -0.08 0.08 26.52
N ALA A 24 1.15 0.58 26.62
CA ALA A 24 1.43 1.97 26.94
C ALA A 24 1.03 2.97 25.84
N GLY A 25 0.96 2.52 24.58
CA GLY A 25 0.55 3.37 23.47
C GLY A 25 -0.96 3.51 23.30
N GLY A 26 -1.76 2.82 24.13
CA GLY A 26 -3.21 2.98 24.15
C GLY A 26 -3.93 2.50 22.89
N VAL A 27 -3.32 1.60 22.10
CA VAL A 27 -3.93 1.03 20.89
C VAL A 27 -4.43 -0.39 21.18
N VAL A 28 -5.72 -0.62 20.95
CA VAL A 28 -6.33 -1.96 20.95
C VAL A 28 -6.66 -2.32 19.52
N GLN A 29 -5.85 -3.19 18.92
CA GLN A 29 -6.03 -3.66 17.55
C GLN A 29 -5.83 -5.19 17.51
N PRO A 30 -6.91 -5.98 17.56
CA PRO A 30 -6.80 -7.43 17.42
C PRO A 30 -6.29 -7.79 16.01
N VAL A 31 -5.78 -9.02 15.88
CA VAL A 31 -5.44 -9.58 14.57
C VAL A 31 -6.70 -9.58 13.70
N ARG A 32 -6.53 -9.21 12.42
CA ARG A 32 -7.63 -9.20 11.45
C ARG A 32 -8.31 -10.56 11.36
N THR A 33 -9.64 -10.53 11.24
CA THR A 33 -10.43 -11.71 10.90
C THR A 33 -10.67 -11.74 9.41
N VAL A 34 -10.55 -12.92 8.78
CA VAL A 34 -10.84 -13.11 7.35
C VAL A 34 -11.89 -14.19 7.20
N VAL A 35 -12.95 -13.89 6.45
CA VAL A 35 -13.96 -14.84 6.01
C VAL A 35 -13.69 -15.18 4.55
N PRO A 36 -13.23 -16.41 4.24
CA PRO A 36 -13.07 -16.84 2.86
C PRO A 36 -14.45 -17.09 2.22
N VAL A 37 -14.61 -16.63 0.99
CA VAL A 37 -15.80 -16.80 0.15
C VAL A 37 -15.43 -17.70 -1.02
N HIS A 38 -15.01 -18.94 -0.70
CA HIS A 38 -14.39 -19.87 -1.65
C HIS A 38 -15.16 -20.06 -2.98
N PRO A 39 -16.50 -20.22 -3.01
CA PRO A 39 -17.23 -20.39 -4.27
C PRO A 39 -17.09 -19.21 -5.24
N HIS A 40 -16.68 -18.05 -4.76
CA HIS A 40 -16.52 -16.83 -5.54
C HIS A 40 -15.07 -16.34 -5.62
N GLY A 41 -14.09 -17.11 -5.13
CA GLY A 41 -12.68 -16.74 -5.16
C GLY A 41 -12.38 -15.40 -4.45
N GLY A 42 -13.13 -15.12 -3.38
CA GLY A 42 -13.05 -13.85 -2.67
C GLY A 42 -12.90 -14.02 -1.17
N TYR A 43 -12.69 -12.89 -0.50
CA TYR A 43 -12.47 -12.82 0.93
C TYR A 43 -13.07 -11.54 1.49
N LEU A 44 -13.59 -11.61 2.71
CA LEU A 44 -13.97 -10.45 3.53
C LEU A 44 -13.00 -10.35 4.72
N GLY A 45 -12.28 -9.25 4.82
CA GLY A 45 -11.45 -8.89 5.96
C GLY A 45 -12.15 -7.90 6.89
N VAL A 46 -12.07 -8.16 8.19
CA VAL A 46 -12.56 -7.28 9.27
C VAL A 46 -11.37 -6.80 10.09
N MET A 47 -11.22 -5.48 10.20
CA MET A 47 -10.08 -4.84 10.87
C MET A 47 -10.58 -3.78 11.85
N PRO A 48 -10.99 -4.17 13.07
CA PRO A 48 -11.35 -3.23 14.12
C PRO A 48 -10.11 -2.69 14.83
N ALA A 49 -10.16 -1.43 15.27
CA ALA A 49 -9.13 -0.83 16.12
C ALA A 49 -9.72 0.29 16.97
N TYR A 50 -9.19 0.44 18.19
CA TYR A 50 -9.39 1.59 19.06
C TYR A 50 -8.05 2.25 19.37
N SER A 51 -7.96 3.57 19.25
CA SER A 51 -6.85 4.39 19.72
C SER A 51 -7.35 5.29 20.84
N ALA A 52 -6.79 5.13 22.05
CA ALA A 52 -7.12 5.97 23.20
C ALA A 52 -6.56 7.40 23.05
N VAL A 53 -5.41 7.56 22.39
CA VAL A 53 -4.76 8.86 22.16
C VAL A 53 -5.63 9.74 21.26
N ASP A 54 -6.21 9.14 20.22
CA ASP A 54 -7.07 9.84 19.25
C ASP A 54 -8.55 9.79 19.62
N ASP A 55 -8.91 9.07 20.69
CA ASP A 55 -10.27 8.66 21.07
C ASP A 55 -11.10 8.20 19.86
N ALA A 56 -10.53 7.28 19.07
CA ALA A 56 -11.08 6.84 17.79
C ALA A 56 -11.34 5.34 17.76
N LEU A 57 -12.61 4.95 17.65
CA LEU A 57 -13.04 3.56 17.46
C LEU A 57 -13.50 3.36 16.02
N THR A 58 -12.79 2.53 15.25
CA THR A 58 -13.12 2.27 13.85
C THR A 58 -13.10 0.78 13.51
N THR A 59 -13.84 0.40 12.47
CA THR A 59 -13.68 -0.89 11.81
C THR A 59 -13.61 -0.68 10.31
N LYS A 60 -12.54 -1.19 9.68
CA LYS A 60 -12.51 -1.33 8.23
C LYS A 60 -13.03 -2.71 7.83
N LEU A 61 -14.00 -2.72 6.95
CA LEU A 61 -14.41 -3.89 6.18
C LEU A 61 -13.79 -3.79 4.80
N VAL A 62 -13.10 -4.83 4.37
CA VAL A 62 -12.46 -4.88 3.04
C VAL A 62 -12.80 -6.20 2.37
N THR A 63 -13.27 -6.13 1.14
CA THR A 63 -13.39 -7.30 0.28
C THR A 63 -12.28 -7.31 -0.74
N PHE A 64 -11.75 -8.50 -1.02
CA PHE A 64 -10.81 -8.69 -2.11
C PHE A 64 -11.11 -9.96 -2.89
N TYR A 65 -11.14 -9.83 -4.21
CA TYR A 65 -11.57 -10.88 -5.14
C TYR A 65 -10.54 -11.05 -6.25
N GLU A 66 -10.25 -12.30 -6.59
CA GLU A 66 -9.48 -12.65 -7.78
C GLU A 66 -10.36 -12.52 -9.01
N HIS A 67 -10.33 -11.34 -9.62
CA HIS A 67 -11.10 -11.08 -10.82
C HIS A 67 -10.45 -11.70 -12.07
N LYS A 68 -11.29 -12.06 -13.04
CA LYS A 68 -10.85 -12.33 -14.42
C LYS A 68 -10.21 -11.08 -15.04
N LYS A 69 -9.42 -11.27 -16.10
CA LYS A 69 -8.50 -10.27 -16.70
C LYS A 69 -9.15 -8.92 -17.07
N ASP A 70 -10.49 -8.88 -17.21
CA ASP A 70 -11.27 -7.73 -17.69
C ASP A 70 -12.45 -7.31 -16.78
N SER A 71 -12.38 -7.58 -15.48
CA SER A 71 -13.44 -7.11 -14.55
C SER A 71 -13.49 -5.58 -14.48
N SER A 72 -14.69 -5.01 -14.57
CA SER A 72 -14.96 -3.59 -14.36
C SER A 72 -14.97 -3.19 -12.88
N VAL A 73 -15.00 -4.17 -11.99
CA VAL A 73 -15.04 -3.96 -10.54
C VAL A 73 -13.60 -4.01 -9.99
N PRO A 74 -13.18 -3.04 -9.15
CA PRO A 74 -11.88 -3.09 -8.49
C PRO A 74 -11.67 -4.40 -7.71
N SER A 75 -10.43 -4.90 -7.69
CA SER A 75 -10.09 -6.12 -6.95
C SER A 75 -10.26 -5.98 -5.44
N HIS A 76 -10.16 -4.76 -4.92
CA HIS A 76 -10.39 -4.42 -3.53
C HIS A 76 -11.47 -3.36 -3.42
N GLN A 77 -12.41 -3.58 -2.51
CA GLN A 77 -13.37 -2.57 -2.08
C GLN A 77 -13.34 -2.50 -0.57
N ALA A 78 -13.49 -1.30 -0.01
CA ALA A 78 -13.47 -1.15 1.42
C ALA A 78 -14.47 -0.09 1.88
N THR A 79 -14.98 -0.27 3.09
CA THR A 79 -15.69 0.77 3.84
C THR A 79 -15.12 0.86 5.24
N ILE A 80 -15.13 2.06 5.81
CA ILE A 80 -14.68 2.32 7.17
C ILE A 80 -15.86 2.84 7.97
N LEU A 81 -16.15 2.15 9.08
CA LEU A 81 -17.14 2.55 10.06
C LEU A 81 -16.41 3.25 11.19
N LEU A 82 -16.90 4.43 11.58
CA LEU A 82 -16.44 5.21 12.73
C LEU A 82 -17.52 5.19 13.80
N PHE A 83 -17.17 4.83 15.02
CA PHE A 83 -18.07 4.75 16.16
C PHE A 83 -17.70 5.78 17.23
N GLU A 84 -18.68 6.24 17.99
CA GLU A 84 -18.49 7.02 19.21
C GLU A 84 -18.02 6.11 20.34
N PRO A 85 -16.79 6.22 20.84
CA PRO A 85 -16.26 5.30 21.86
C PRO A 85 -17.07 5.30 23.16
N ARG A 86 -17.72 6.42 23.51
CA ARG A 86 -18.46 6.56 24.77
C ARG A 86 -19.79 5.83 24.82
N ASN A 87 -20.44 5.62 23.68
CA ASN A 87 -21.79 5.02 23.62
C ASN A 87 -21.99 4.00 22.49
N GLY A 88 -20.97 3.74 21.67
CA GLY A 88 -20.99 2.77 20.59
C GLY A 88 -21.82 3.16 19.37
N SER A 89 -22.39 4.38 19.33
CA SER A 89 -23.19 4.81 18.18
C SER A 89 -22.33 4.94 16.92
N LEU A 90 -22.87 4.48 15.77
CA LEU A 90 -22.21 4.66 14.48
C LEU A 90 -22.29 6.13 14.07
N LYS A 91 -21.14 6.77 13.91
CA LYS A 91 -21.00 8.19 13.58
C LYS A 91 -20.87 8.43 12.08
N ALA A 92 -20.17 7.54 11.38
CA ALA A 92 -19.93 7.69 9.95
C ALA A 92 -19.68 6.34 9.27
N LEU A 93 -20.09 6.28 8.00
CA LEU A 93 -19.72 5.26 7.03
C LEU A 93 -18.96 5.96 5.90
N LEU A 94 -17.73 5.55 5.66
CA LEU A 94 -16.83 6.18 4.70
C LEU A 94 -16.44 5.19 3.60
N ASP A 95 -16.22 5.69 2.38
CA ASP A 95 -15.47 4.93 1.38
C ASP A 95 -14.06 4.63 1.92
N GLY A 96 -13.71 3.35 1.92
CA GLY A 96 -12.40 2.88 2.37
C GLY A 96 -11.40 2.75 1.23
N SER A 97 -11.80 2.95 -0.02
CA SER A 97 -10.96 2.72 -1.20
C SER A 97 -9.80 3.72 -1.26
N VAL A 98 -10.12 5.02 -1.17
CA VAL A 98 -9.08 6.09 -1.16
C VAL A 98 -8.22 6.00 0.09
N ILE A 99 -8.85 5.79 1.26
CA ILE A 99 -8.14 5.65 2.53
C ILE A 99 -7.17 4.47 2.47
N THR A 100 -7.62 3.32 1.95
CA THR A 100 -6.77 2.13 1.82
C THR A 100 -5.61 2.37 0.85
N ALA A 101 -5.81 3.04 -0.28
CA ALA A 101 -4.70 3.37 -1.19
C ALA A 101 -3.66 4.26 -0.50
N LYS A 102 -4.09 5.43 0.01
CA LYS A 102 -3.16 6.43 0.55
C LYS A 102 -2.48 5.98 1.84
N ARG A 103 -3.20 5.38 2.78
CA ARG A 103 -2.60 4.91 4.05
C ARG A 103 -1.59 3.78 3.85
N THR A 104 -1.82 2.94 2.84
CA THR A 104 -0.95 1.79 2.55
C THR A 104 0.37 2.29 1.94
N ALA A 105 0.29 3.16 0.92
CA ALA A 105 1.46 3.82 0.35
C ALA A 105 2.25 4.65 1.38
N ALA A 106 1.55 5.37 2.26
CA ALA A 106 2.18 6.19 3.29
C ALA A 106 2.97 5.37 4.31
N VAL A 107 2.45 4.22 4.76
CA VAL A 107 3.21 3.32 5.65
C VAL A 107 4.46 2.77 4.95
N SER A 108 4.37 2.39 3.67
CA SER A 108 5.56 1.97 2.89
C SER A 108 6.59 3.10 2.75
N ALA A 109 6.13 4.34 2.59
CA ALA A 109 7.00 5.50 2.52
C ALA A 109 7.68 5.79 3.87
N ILE A 110 6.96 5.67 4.99
CA ILE A 110 7.54 5.75 6.34
C ILE A 110 8.61 4.69 6.51
N ALA A 111 8.33 3.43 6.17
CA ALA A 111 9.34 2.36 6.22
C ALA A 111 10.56 2.70 5.36
N THR A 112 10.34 3.17 4.14
CA THR A 112 11.40 3.54 3.19
C THR A 112 12.26 4.68 3.72
N LYS A 113 11.67 5.71 4.35
CA LYS A 113 12.39 6.82 4.99
C LYS A 113 13.42 6.35 6.03
N PHE A 114 13.15 5.25 6.73
CA PHE A 114 14.06 4.71 7.75
C PHE A 114 14.99 3.60 7.24
N LEU A 115 14.61 2.89 6.19
CA LEU A 115 15.28 1.64 5.78
C LEU A 115 15.97 1.70 4.41
N MET A 116 15.70 2.72 3.59
CA MET A 116 16.35 2.85 2.28
C MET A 116 17.86 3.13 2.44
N PRO A 117 18.70 2.64 1.52
CA PRO A 117 20.11 3.00 1.50
C PRO A 117 20.28 4.51 1.29
N ALA A 118 21.27 5.12 1.95
CA ALA A 118 21.49 6.58 1.94
C ALA A 118 21.73 7.15 0.53
N SER A 119 22.27 6.34 -0.38
CA SER A 119 22.52 6.68 -1.78
C SER A 119 21.49 6.05 -2.72
N ALA A 120 20.22 5.93 -2.30
CA ALA A 120 19.18 5.38 -3.13
C ALA A 120 18.84 6.32 -4.30
N GLU A 121 18.98 5.82 -5.53
CA GLU A 121 18.78 6.59 -6.77
C GLU A 121 17.73 5.95 -7.68
N VAL A 122 17.48 4.65 -7.54
CA VAL A 122 16.56 3.89 -8.42
C VAL A 122 15.40 3.30 -7.64
N LEU A 123 14.19 3.73 -7.99
CA LEU A 123 12.92 3.13 -7.54
C LEU A 123 12.42 2.13 -8.58
N CYS A 124 12.05 0.92 -8.15
CA CYS A 124 11.38 -0.06 -8.97
C CYS A 124 9.99 -0.41 -8.39
N ILE A 125 8.97 -0.43 -9.25
CA ILE A 125 7.60 -0.83 -8.90
C ILE A 125 7.24 -2.09 -9.70
N LEU A 126 6.92 -3.18 -9.01
CA LEU A 126 6.37 -4.40 -9.59
C LEU A 126 4.86 -4.42 -9.38
N GLY A 127 4.11 -4.20 -10.47
CA GLY A 127 2.66 -4.05 -10.49
C GLY A 127 2.22 -2.68 -11.00
N ALA A 128 1.06 -2.63 -11.66
CA ALA A 128 0.48 -1.40 -12.23
C ALA A 128 -0.97 -1.16 -11.77
N GLY A 129 -1.32 -1.58 -10.55
CA GLY A 129 -2.65 -1.41 -9.95
C GLY A 129 -2.78 -0.14 -9.10
N VAL A 130 -3.91 0.01 -8.39
CA VAL A 130 -4.20 1.15 -7.51
C VAL A 130 -3.08 1.44 -6.50
N GLN A 131 -2.47 0.40 -5.94
CA GLN A 131 -1.36 0.56 -5.01
C GLN A 131 -0.10 1.10 -5.69
N ALA A 132 0.19 0.73 -6.94
CA ALA A 132 1.32 1.28 -7.68
C ALA A 132 1.20 2.80 -7.85
N TYR A 133 0.00 3.30 -8.18
CA TYR A 133 -0.25 4.74 -8.36
C TYR A 133 -0.06 5.52 -7.06
N SER A 134 -0.66 5.04 -5.97
CA SER A 134 -0.54 5.70 -4.67
C SER A 134 0.88 5.64 -4.10
N HIS A 135 1.61 4.54 -4.33
CA HIS A 135 3.03 4.45 -3.95
C HIS A 135 3.87 5.41 -4.78
N TYR A 136 3.69 5.45 -6.10
CA TYR A 136 4.41 6.41 -6.93
C TYR A 136 4.15 7.86 -6.53
N GLU A 137 2.89 8.24 -6.30
CA GLU A 137 2.48 9.58 -5.84
C GLU A 137 3.27 10.00 -4.61
N ILE A 138 3.24 9.22 -3.53
CA ILE A 138 3.91 9.61 -2.29
C ILE A 138 5.44 9.43 -2.32
N PHE A 139 5.95 8.42 -3.05
CA PHE A 139 7.39 8.19 -3.14
C PHE A 139 8.09 9.31 -3.91
N THR A 140 7.48 9.80 -5.00
CA THR A 140 8.02 10.92 -5.76
C THR A 140 7.75 12.28 -5.10
N GLU A 141 6.77 12.36 -4.18
CA GLU A 141 6.58 13.54 -3.32
C GLU A 141 7.67 13.64 -2.23
N LEU A 142 8.12 12.50 -1.67
CA LEU A 142 9.02 12.49 -0.51
C LEU A 142 10.49 12.24 -0.83
N PHE A 143 10.78 11.53 -1.91
CA PHE A 143 12.13 11.09 -2.25
C PHE A 143 12.49 11.56 -3.66
N THR A 144 13.79 11.80 -3.88
CA THR A 144 14.32 12.13 -5.20
C THR A 144 15.04 10.93 -5.77
N PHE A 145 14.40 10.25 -6.72
CA PHE A 145 15.02 9.17 -7.49
C PHE A 145 15.51 9.70 -8.83
N LYS A 146 16.68 9.26 -9.30
CA LYS A 146 17.19 9.54 -10.64
C LYS A 146 16.43 8.74 -11.71
N GLU A 147 15.94 7.56 -11.34
CA GLU A 147 15.18 6.68 -12.24
C GLU A 147 14.03 6.01 -11.49
N VAL A 148 12.86 5.97 -12.15
CA VAL A 148 11.73 5.15 -11.72
C VAL A 148 11.46 4.10 -12.79
N ARG A 149 11.37 2.84 -12.37
CA ARG A 149 11.10 1.69 -13.24
C ARG A 149 9.77 1.05 -12.85
N ILE A 150 9.09 0.50 -13.84
CA ILE A 150 7.89 -0.30 -13.62
C ILE A 150 7.93 -1.57 -14.44
N TRP A 151 7.47 -2.66 -13.84
CA TRP A 151 7.10 -3.87 -14.56
C TRP A 151 5.71 -4.34 -14.13
N ASN A 152 4.95 -4.88 -15.07
CA ASN A 152 3.70 -5.57 -14.79
C ASN A 152 3.52 -6.73 -15.76
N ARG A 153 2.94 -7.84 -15.29
CA ARG A 153 2.68 -9.05 -16.11
C ARG A 153 1.95 -8.75 -17.43
N THR A 154 1.07 -7.76 -17.44
CA THR A 154 0.40 -7.24 -18.64
C THR A 154 1.06 -5.90 -18.97
N GLU A 155 1.93 -5.88 -19.97
CA GLU A 155 2.78 -4.75 -20.32
C GLU A 155 1.96 -3.48 -20.61
N GLU A 156 0.80 -3.62 -21.25
CA GLU A 156 -0.09 -2.51 -21.58
C GLU A 156 -0.55 -1.75 -20.33
N LYS A 157 -0.64 -2.40 -19.16
CA LYS A 157 -0.96 -1.73 -17.90
C LYS A 157 0.25 -0.94 -17.37
N ALA A 158 1.48 -1.43 -17.54
CA ALA A 158 2.69 -0.70 -17.19
C ALA A 158 2.89 0.52 -18.09
N VAL A 159 2.60 0.40 -19.39
CA VAL A 159 2.62 1.52 -20.34
C VAL A 159 1.56 2.58 -19.96
N LYS A 160 0.32 2.15 -19.67
CA LYS A 160 -0.74 3.06 -19.19
C LYS A 160 -0.37 3.76 -17.88
N PHE A 161 0.31 3.05 -16.98
CA PHE A 161 0.84 3.65 -15.76
C PHE A 161 1.88 4.72 -16.07
N ALA A 162 2.90 4.39 -16.87
CA ALA A 162 3.97 5.32 -17.20
C ALA A 162 3.45 6.57 -17.92
N ALA A 163 2.44 6.44 -18.78
CA ALA A 163 1.79 7.56 -19.46
C ALA A 163 0.96 8.46 -18.52
N ALA A 164 0.45 7.92 -17.40
CA ALA A 164 -0.34 8.66 -16.41
C ALA A 164 0.52 9.22 -15.25
N ALA A 165 1.78 8.82 -15.16
CA ALA A 165 2.72 9.30 -14.15
C ALA A 165 3.09 10.78 -14.39
N SER A 166 3.33 11.53 -13.31
CA SER A 166 3.71 12.95 -13.38
C SER A 166 5.16 13.19 -13.84
N GLY A 167 5.97 12.15 -13.93
CA GLY A 167 7.36 12.19 -14.34
C GLY A 167 7.77 10.93 -15.12
N PRO A 168 9.01 10.87 -15.63
CA PRO A 168 9.46 9.76 -16.45
C PRO A 168 9.46 8.44 -15.67
N VAL A 169 8.87 7.41 -16.27
CA VAL A 169 8.88 6.04 -15.76
C VAL A 169 9.31 5.11 -16.87
N ARG A 170 10.38 4.35 -16.66
CA ARG A 170 10.85 3.33 -17.60
C ARG A 170 10.02 2.06 -17.45
N VAL A 171 9.38 1.64 -18.53
CA VAL A 171 8.71 0.33 -18.59
C VAL A 171 9.76 -0.74 -18.89
N CYS A 172 9.81 -1.76 -18.04
CA CYS A 172 10.72 -2.91 -18.18
C CYS A 172 9.96 -4.13 -18.71
N SER A 173 10.65 -4.96 -19.48
CA SER A 173 10.10 -6.16 -20.13
C SER A 173 9.96 -7.35 -19.17
N SER A 174 10.75 -7.37 -18.09
CA SER A 174 10.71 -8.42 -17.07
C SER A 174 10.89 -7.85 -15.66
N ALA A 175 10.41 -8.59 -14.65
CA ALA A 175 10.62 -8.25 -13.25
C ALA A 175 12.12 -8.20 -12.90
N GLN A 176 12.91 -9.12 -13.46
CA GLN A 176 14.36 -9.16 -13.29
C GLN A 176 15.05 -7.90 -13.83
N GLU A 177 14.68 -7.45 -15.04
CA GLU A 177 15.18 -6.20 -15.62
C GLU A 177 14.82 -5.01 -14.71
N ALA A 178 13.58 -4.96 -14.21
CA ALA A 178 13.10 -3.84 -13.41
C ALA A 178 13.88 -3.69 -12.10
N VAL A 179 14.17 -4.80 -11.41
CA VAL A 179 14.87 -4.77 -10.11
C VAL A 179 16.39 -4.74 -10.20
N ALA A 180 16.96 -4.99 -11.38
CA ALA A 180 18.42 -5.04 -11.56
C ALA A 180 19.07 -3.70 -11.16
N GLY A 181 19.78 -3.69 -10.02
CA GLY A 181 20.41 -2.48 -9.49
C GLY A 181 19.44 -1.47 -8.85
N ALA A 182 18.17 -1.83 -8.64
CA ALA A 182 17.22 -0.98 -7.92
C ALA A 182 17.59 -0.85 -6.44
N ASP A 183 17.45 0.35 -5.87
CA ASP A 183 17.75 0.63 -4.46
C ASP A 183 16.51 0.45 -3.57
N VAL A 184 15.35 0.79 -4.12
CA VAL A 184 14.06 0.66 -3.46
C VAL A 184 13.12 -0.10 -4.39
N ILE A 185 12.53 -1.18 -3.90
CA ILE A 185 11.60 -2.04 -4.66
C ILE A 185 10.25 -2.04 -3.96
N VAL A 186 9.18 -1.83 -4.72
CA VAL A 186 7.79 -1.91 -4.25
C VAL A 186 7.09 -3.04 -5.01
N THR A 187 6.63 -4.07 -4.30
CA THR A 187 5.84 -5.16 -4.91
C THR A 187 4.38 -5.03 -4.53
N VAL A 188 3.52 -4.75 -5.52
CA VAL A 188 2.09 -4.45 -5.33
C VAL A 188 1.25 -5.20 -6.36
N THR A 189 1.41 -6.52 -6.37
CA THR A 189 0.73 -7.43 -7.31
C THR A 189 -0.22 -8.38 -6.59
N MET A 190 -1.14 -8.98 -7.34
CA MET A 190 -1.97 -10.10 -6.85
C MET A 190 -1.35 -11.47 -7.18
N ALA A 191 -0.03 -11.55 -7.33
CA ALA A 191 0.62 -12.81 -7.66
C ALA A 191 0.61 -13.75 -6.46
N THR A 192 0.18 -15.00 -6.67
CA THR A 192 0.21 -16.08 -5.68
C THR A 192 1.47 -16.94 -5.82
N THR A 193 2.28 -16.69 -6.85
CA THR A 193 3.60 -17.29 -7.06
C THR A 193 4.68 -16.22 -6.99
N PRO A 194 5.92 -16.56 -6.57
CA PRO A 194 7.01 -15.59 -6.48
C PRO A 194 7.30 -14.90 -7.82
N ILE A 195 7.35 -13.57 -7.79
CA ILE A 195 7.71 -12.72 -8.94
C ILE A 195 9.05 -11.99 -8.75
N LEU A 196 9.62 -12.05 -7.56
CA LEU A 196 10.88 -11.43 -7.18
C LEU A 196 11.75 -12.49 -6.49
N PHE A 197 12.97 -12.64 -6.96
CA PHE A 197 13.92 -13.62 -6.46
C PHE A 197 15.14 -12.90 -5.89
N GLY A 198 15.63 -13.37 -4.74
CA GLY A 198 16.75 -12.73 -4.03
C GLY A 198 18.02 -12.57 -4.88
N ALA A 199 18.26 -13.49 -5.81
CA ALA A 199 19.40 -13.43 -6.74
C ALA A 199 19.38 -12.21 -7.68
N TRP A 200 18.24 -11.53 -7.83
CA TRP A 200 18.11 -10.33 -8.67
C TRP A 200 18.23 -9.04 -7.86
N VAL A 201 18.13 -9.14 -6.54
CA VAL A 201 18.07 -7.99 -5.63
C VAL A 201 19.48 -7.47 -5.39
N LYS A 202 19.67 -6.16 -5.60
CA LYS A 202 20.91 -5.47 -5.26
C LYS A 202 21.18 -5.62 -3.75
N PRO A 203 22.40 -6.01 -3.34
CA PRO A 203 22.78 -5.99 -1.92
C PRO A 203 22.53 -4.61 -1.29
N GLY A 204 21.80 -4.57 -0.18
CA GLY A 204 21.41 -3.34 0.51
C GLY A 204 20.15 -2.65 -0.01
N ALA A 205 19.45 -3.21 -1.01
CA ALA A 205 18.17 -2.68 -1.44
C ALA A 205 17.08 -2.83 -0.36
N HIS A 206 16.20 -1.84 -0.25
CA HIS A 206 15.00 -1.89 0.59
C HIS A 206 13.80 -2.38 -0.22
N ILE A 207 13.02 -3.30 0.34
CA ILE A 207 11.85 -3.88 -0.32
C ILE A 207 10.61 -3.61 0.52
N ASN A 208 9.61 -2.96 -0.09
CA ASN A 208 8.25 -2.87 0.43
C ASN A 208 7.41 -3.99 -0.19
N GLY A 209 7.21 -5.08 0.56
CA GLY A 209 6.37 -6.21 0.17
C GLY A 209 4.92 -6.05 0.64
N MET A 210 3.96 -6.00 -0.29
CA MET A 210 2.54 -5.73 -0.03
C MET A 210 1.61 -6.80 -0.59
#